data_AF-A0AAP5QCQ2-F1
#
_entry.id   AF-A0AAP5QCQ2-F1
#
_cell.length_a   1.000
_cell.length_b   1.000
_cell.length_c   1.000
_cell.angle_alpha   90.00
_cell.angle_beta   90.00
_cell.angle_gamma   90.00
#
_symmetry.space_group_name_H-M   'P 1'
#
loop_
_entity.id
_entity.type
_entity.pdbx_description
1 polymer ?
#
loop_
_entity_poly.entity_id
_entity_poly.type
_entity_poly.pdbx_seq_one_letter_code
_entity_poly.pdbx_strand_id
1 'polypeptide(L)'
;MKRSARKGRARVAGASGQALVPALIFLLVGCVGLYVAFNSFQMTSARIKLQNTADAAAYSAAVLQARDYNLAAYMNRAMVANQVTVAQAVALKSWVDDLDNLYTGGPADSLVNLYADNPSKWNTPKARGKLDTGPARAALDALLPTLVKGVDSINWSMSNLQVSFHNALYTAVPQLADAVVRRNQTDTHVTSGFFTSTRNAAQLAAWQTYTSIVTPSGNTGPDAFADVVTDPATLDAFVKNRDATRSTAPNYQQIRDTANRRCGPGNTITASVTHQGGTQLRTDKRGWESVDASMAFITITCIRNSTQTIGSHAGSANGNVVGLDWAGYGGYNNFGAPRFTQPSESVSAAMAEEVEKGSPLVSLDTSNGGLQPYQRINGVPLSSEAPRITIEVERSSNTLVKTAGLHGASDVKVDTNAAGGLMRALSSANAYFMRPDETGSSWLPGSLHNAANWARADGKTEYPSTFSPYWQAKLAPVSDAERAAAIADQIGQSTPVQP
;
A
#
# COMPACT_ATOMS: atom_id res chain seq x y z
N MET A 1 -8.25 97.42 -64.58
CA MET A 1 -7.78 96.04 -64.82
C MET A 1 -7.66 95.29 -63.49
N LYS A 2 -8.26 94.09 -63.43
CA LYS A 2 -7.90 92.86 -62.67
C LYS A 2 -7.82 92.84 -61.11
N ARG A 3 -8.71 91.99 -60.57
CA ARG A 3 -8.88 91.28 -59.27
C ARG A 3 -7.64 90.98 -58.39
N SER A 4 -7.84 90.95 -57.06
CA SER A 4 -7.34 89.92 -56.11
C SER A 4 -7.90 90.18 -54.68
N ALA A 5 -8.86 89.38 -54.17
CA ALA A 5 -8.71 88.27 -53.20
C ALA A 5 -9.03 88.65 -51.72
N ARG A 6 -9.88 87.82 -51.10
CA ARG A 6 -10.55 87.92 -49.78
C ARG A 6 -9.58 88.02 -48.58
N LYS A 7 -10.05 88.68 -47.51
CA LYS A 7 -9.93 88.16 -46.13
C LYS A 7 -11.17 88.53 -45.31
N GLY A 8 -12.10 87.59 -45.22
CA GLY A 8 -13.18 87.66 -44.24
C GLY A 8 -12.60 87.42 -42.86
N ARG A 9 -12.65 88.43 -41.99
CA ARG A 9 -12.46 88.24 -40.55
C ARG A 9 -13.75 87.69 -39.98
N ALA A 10 -13.79 86.38 -39.74
CA ALA A 10 -14.81 85.77 -38.91
C ALA A 10 -14.72 86.42 -37.52
N ARG A 11 -15.83 87.03 -37.07
CA ARG A 11 -16.01 87.40 -35.67
C ARG A 11 -16.01 86.09 -34.88
N VAL A 12 -14.98 85.87 -34.09
CA VAL A 12 -14.98 84.85 -33.04
C VAL A 12 -16.07 85.29 -32.06
N ALA A 13 -17.20 84.59 -32.08
CA ALA A 13 -18.20 84.72 -31.05
C ALA A 13 -17.52 84.42 -29.71
N GLY A 14 -17.56 85.36 -28.77
CA GLY A 14 -17.13 85.09 -27.41
C GLY A 14 -18.01 83.99 -26.84
N ALA A 15 -17.49 82.76 -26.79
CA ALA A 15 -18.11 81.70 -26.03
C ALA A 15 -18.01 82.10 -24.55
N SER A 16 -19.13 82.57 -24.00
CA SER A 16 -19.31 82.75 -22.57
C SER A 16 -19.03 81.42 -21.86
N GLY A 17 -18.51 81.47 -20.63
CA GLY A 17 -17.99 80.34 -19.84
C GLY A 17 -18.97 79.22 -19.47
N GLN A 18 -20.00 78.96 -20.26
CA GLN A 18 -20.99 77.90 -20.06
C GLN A 18 -20.54 76.52 -20.53
N ALA A 19 -19.53 76.38 -21.40
CA ALA A 19 -18.98 75.06 -21.76
C ALA A 19 -18.06 74.48 -20.67
N LEU A 20 -17.50 75.34 -19.82
CA LEU A 20 -16.62 74.95 -18.72
C LEU A 20 -17.36 74.14 -17.63
N VAL A 21 -18.58 74.56 -17.30
CA VAL A 21 -19.42 73.90 -16.28
C VAL A 21 -19.73 72.43 -16.62
N PRO A 22 -20.31 72.10 -17.80
CA PRO A 22 -20.55 70.71 -18.19
C PRO A 22 -19.24 69.93 -18.42
N ALA A 23 -18.16 70.57 -18.88
CA ALA A 23 -16.85 69.92 -19.00
C ALA A 23 -16.28 69.51 -17.63
N LEU A 24 -16.39 70.37 -16.61
CA LEU A 24 -15.97 70.06 -15.24
C LEU A 24 -16.85 68.97 -14.60
N ILE A 25 -18.17 69.01 -14.84
CA ILE A 25 -19.08 67.94 -14.38
C ILE A 25 -18.72 66.61 -15.04
N PHE A 26 -18.50 66.60 -16.36
CA PHE A 26 -18.11 65.39 -17.09
C PHE A 26 -16.77 64.83 -16.60
N LEU A 27 -15.78 65.71 -16.36
CA LEU A 27 -14.49 65.31 -15.81
C LEU A 27 -14.63 64.75 -14.38
N LEU A 28 -15.45 65.38 -13.53
CA LEU A 28 -15.75 64.88 -12.19
C LEU A 28 -16.41 63.51 -12.23
N VAL A 29 -17.41 63.31 -13.08
CA VAL A 29 -18.08 62.01 -13.28
C VAL A 29 -17.07 60.98 -13.82
N GLY A 30 -16.21 61.35 -14.76
CA GLY A 30 -15.15 60.49 -15.28
C GLY A 30 -14.14 60.07 -14.21
N CYS A 31 -13.71 61.00 -13.36
CA CYS A 31 -12.82 60.71 -12.23
C CYS A 31 -13.48 59.77 -11.21
N VAL A 32 -14.75 59.97 -10.87
CA VAL A 32 -15.52 59.07 -10.00
C VAL A 32 -15.67 57.69 -10.63
N GLY A 33 -15.97 57.62 -11.94
CA GLY A 33 -16.06 56.36 -12.67
C GLY A 33 -14.75 55.58 -12.67
N LEU A 34 -13.63 56.23 -12.95
CA LEU A 34 -12.29 55.64 -12.88
C LEU A 34 -11.95 55.15 -11.47
N TYR A 35 -12.31 55.90 -10.44
CA TYR A 35 -12.13 55.51 -9.05
C TYR A 35 -12.89 54.23 -8.70
N VAL A 36 -14.18 54.16 -9.05
CA VAL A 36 -15.01 52.96 -8.81
C VAL A 36 -14.46 51.77 -9.59
N ALA A 37 -14.04 51.98 -10.84
CA ALA A 37 -13.45 50.94 -11.67
C ALA A 37 -12.12 50.42 -11.10
N PHE A 38 -11.24 51.31 -10.62
CA PHE A 38 -9.97 50.94 -10.00
C PHE A 38 -10.19 50.12 -8.73
N ASN A 39 -11.07 50.58 -7.82
CA ASN A 39 -11.37 49.83 -6.60
C ASN A 39 -12.02 48.47 -6.88
N SER A 40 -12.90 48.39 -7.88
CA SER A 40 -13.51 47.13 -8.32
C SER A 40 -12.46 46.17 -8.93
N PHE A 41 -11.51 46.70 -9.70
CA PHE A 41 -10.41 45.94 -10.26
C PHE A 41 -9.48 45.39 -9.17
N GLN A 42 -9.10 46.22 -8.19
CA GLN A 42 -8.26 45.79 -7.07
C GLN A 42 -8.94 44.70 -6.24
N MET A 43 -10.23 44.83 -5.98
CA MET A 43 -11.01 43.81 -5.26
C MET A 43 -11.11 42.50 -6.05
N THR A 44 -11.36 42.58 -7.35
CA THR A 44 -11.45 41.41 -8.24
C THR A 44 -10.10 40.69 -8.34
N SER A 45 -9.02 41.44 -8.54
CA SER A 45 -7.66 40.93 -8.59
C SER A 45 -7.27 40.23 -7.28
N ALA A 46 -7.60 40.84 -6.14
CA ALA A 46 -7.37 40.25 -4.84
C ALA A 46 -8.16 38.95 -4.62
N ARG A 47 -9.42 38.89 -5.04
CA ARG A 47 -10.24 37.67 -4.98
C ARG A 47 -9.66 36.55 -5.84
N ILE A 48 -9.23 36.85 -7.07
CA ILE A 48 -8.59 35.85 -7.95
C ILE A 48 -7.32 35.30 -7.28
N LYS A 49 -6.48 36.18 -6.74
CA LYS A 49 -5.25 35.75 -6.07
C LYS A 49 -5.57 34.91 -4.82
N LEU A 50 -6.59 35.29 -4.05
CA LEU A 50 -7.05 34.56 -2.87
C LEU A 50 -7.58 33.16 -3.25
N GLN A 51 -8.35 33.05 -4.33
CA GLN A 51 -8.83 31.78 -4.86
C GLN A 51 -7.66 30.88 -5.29
N ASN A 52 -6.70 31.39 -6.07
CA ASN A 52 -5.51 30.63 -6.45
C ASN A 52 -4.69 30.17 -5.23
N THR A 53 -4.71 30.97 -4.15
CA THR A 53 -4.06 30.62 -2.89
C THR A 53 -4.80 29.49 -2.17
N ALA A 54 -6.14 29.53 -2.16
CA ALA A 54 -6.98 28.44 -1.64
C ALA A 54 -6.78 27.15 -2.45
N ASP A 55 -6.76 27.24 -3.78
CA ASP A 55 -6.54 26.12 -4.68
C ASP A 55 -5.16 25.48 -4.46
N ALA A 56 -4.11 26.29 -4.32
CA ALA A 56 -2.78 25.79 -4.00
C ALA A 56 -2.73 25.06 -2.64
N ALA A 57 -3.43 25.59 -1.62
CA ALA A 57 -3.51 24.96 -0.31
C ALA A 57 -4.27 23.64 -0.35
N ALA A 58 -5.45 23.63 -0.99
CA ALA A 58 -6.29 22.43 -1.14
C ALA A 58 -5.54 21.36 -1.93
N TYR A 59 -4.95 21.72 -3.07
CA TYR A 59 -4.12 20.81 -3.87
C TYR A 59 -2.96 20.24 -3.06
N SER A 60 -2.27 21.06 -2.26
CA SER A 60 -1.17 20.60 -1.40
C SER A 60 -1.63 19.60 -0.33
N ALA A 61 -2.82 19.80 0.24
CA ALA A 61 -3.43 18.83 1.16
C ALA A 61 -3.77 17.51 0.46
N ALA A 62 -4.33 17.56 -0.75
CA ALA A 62 -4.59 16.38 -1.56
C ALA A 62 -3.30 15.65 -1.98
N VAL A 63 -2.20 16.36 -2.19
CA VAL A 63 -0.87 15.74 -2.43
C VAL A 63 -0.42 14.94 -1.21
N LEU A 64 -0.61 15.46 0.01
CA LEU A 64 -0.32 14.68 1.22
C LEU A 64 -1.23 13.46 1.36
N GLN A 65 -2.53 13.62 1.08
CA GLN A 65 -3.48 12.50 1.06
C GLN A 65 -3.09 11.42 0.04
N ALA A 66 -2.65 11.81 -1.16
CA ALA A 66 -2.18 10.85 -2.16
C ALA A 66 -0.87 10.16 -1.74
N ARG A 67 0.05 10.90 -1.12
CA ARG A 67 1.31 10.34 -0.56
C ARG A 67 1.04 9.31 0.52
N ASP A 68 0.03 9.52 1.35
CA ASP A 68 -0.41 8.54 2.35
C ASP A 68 -0.74 7.19 1.74
N TYR A 69 -1.68 7.18 0.80
CA TYR A 69 -2.17 5.95 0.20
C TYR A 69 -1.11 5.28 -0.68
N ASN A 70 -0.24 6.06 -1.33
CA ASN A 70 0.92 5.53 -2.03
C ASN A 70 1.95 4.92 -1.06
N LEU A 71 2.23 5.56 0.07
CA LEU A 71 3.13 5.02 1.09
C LEU A 71 2.59 3.70 1.63
N ALA A 72 1.31 3.64 1.98
CA ALA A 72 0.65 2.41 2.38
C ALA A 72 0.78 1.32 1.30
N ALA A 73 0.55 1.66 0.03
CA ALA A 73 0.75 0.75 -1.09
C ALA A 73 2.17 0.20 -1.21
N TYR A 74 3.19 1.06 -1.09
CA TYR A 74 4.58 0.61 -1.13
C TYR A 74 4.93 -0.28 0.07
N MET A 75 4.52 0.11 1.27
CA MET A 75 4.79 -0.67 2.49
C MET A 75 4.11 -2.04 2.45
N ASN A 76 2.85 -2.09 2.03
CA ASN A 76 2.11 -3.36 1.92
C ASN A 76 2.76 -4.31 0.91
N ARG A 77 3.16 -3.83 -0.27
CA ARG A 77 3.87 -4.64 -1.26
C ARG A 77 5.24 -5.12 -0.78
N ALA A 78 5.98 -4.25 -0.09
CA ALA A 78 7.29 -4.61 0.47
C ALA A 78 7.13 -5.69 1.54
N MET A 79 6.13 -5.56 2.42
CA MET A 79 5.85 -6.58 3.41
C MET A 79 5.41 -7.91 2.77
N VAL A 80 4.62 -7.89 1.68
CA VAL A 80 4.30 -9.11 0.91
C VAL A 80 5.58 -9.82 0.42
N ALA A 81 6.52 -9.09 -0.19
CA ALA A 81 7.78 -9.67 -0.66
C ALA A 81 8.65 -10.23 0.49
N ASN A 82 8.67 -9.54 1.62
CA ASN A 82 9.35 -10.00 2.82
C ASN A 82 8.72 -11.29 3.37
N GLN A 83 7.39 -11.42 3.36
CA GLN A 83 6.71 -12.66 3.76
C GLN A 83 7.08 -13.84 2.86
N VAL A 84 7.24 -13.63 1.54
CA VAL A 84 7.76 -14.68 0.64
C VAL A 84 9.16 -15.12 1.05
N THR A 85 10.02 -14.17 1.42
CA THR A 85 11.38 -14.48 1.91
C THR A 85 11.35 -15.32 3.19
N VAL A 86 10.46 -14.99 4.12
CA VAL A 86 10.26 -15.75 5.36
C VAL A 86 9.72 -17.15 5.07
N ALA A 87 8.74 -17.29 4.18
CA ALA A 87 8.20 -18.58 3.76
C ALA A 87 9.28 -19.48 3.15
N GLN A 88 10.15 -18.92 2.31
CA GLN A 88 11.30 -19.65 1.74
C GLN A 88 12.34 -20.02 2.80
N ALA A 89 12.59 -19.17 3.79
CA ALA A 89 13.53 -19.45 4.87
C ALA A 89 13.06 -20.62 5.74
N VAL A 90 11.78 -20.63 6.15
CA VAL A 90 11.23 -21.75 6.92
C VAL A 90 11.17 -23.04 6.09
N ALA A 91 10.86 -22.93 4.79
CA ALA A 91 10.92 -24.06 3.85
C ALA A 91 12.31 -24.67 3.77
N LEU A 92 13.34 -23.84 3.62
CA LEU A 92 14.72 -24.28 3.48
C LEU A 92 15.25 -24.92 4.76
N LYS A 93 14.89 -24.38 5.93
CA LYS A 93 15.24 -24.96 7.23
C LYS A 93 14.65 -26.36 7.40
N SER A 94 13.35 -26.49 7.16
CA SER A 94 12.63 -27.76 7.26
C SER A 94 13.23 -28.80 6.30
N TRP A 95 13.47 -28.41 5.04
CA TRP A 95 14.03 -29.30 4.03
C TRP A 95 15.45 -29.79 4.33
N VAL A 96 16.34 -28.91 4.81
CA VAL A 96 17.72 -29.31 5.14
C VAL A 96 17.78 -30.18 6.39
N ASP A 97 16.89 -29.97 7.35
CA ASP A 97 16.78 -30.82 8.54
C ASP A 97 16.25 -32.22 8.19
N ASP A 98 15.22 -32.32 7.34
CA ASP A 98 14.73 -33.61 6.85
C ASP A 98 15.85 -34.38 6.14
N LEU A 99 16.60 -33.70 5.25
CA LEU A 99 17.76 -34.29 4.57
C LEU A 99 18.82 -34.82 5.55
N ASP A 100 19.16 -34.05 6.57
CA ASP A 100 20.14 -34.44 7.57
C ASP A 100 19.68 -35.64 8.41
N ASN A 101 18.40 -35.63 8.82
CA ASN A 101 17.76 -36.73 9.54
C ASN A 101 17.77 -38.02 8.71
N LEU A 102 17.39 -37.91 7.43
CA LEU A 102 17.34 -39.02 6.49
C LEU A 102 18.69 -39.73 6.32
N TYR A 103 19.79 -38.95 6.28
CA TYR A 103 21.13 -39.51 6.14
C TYR A 103 21.75 -40.03 7.45
N THR A 104 21.17 -39.71 8.61
CA THR A 104 21.69 -40.13 9.93
C THR A 104 21.41 -41.60 10.24
N GLY A 105 20.29 -42.12 9.73
CA GLY A 105 19.92 -43.53 9.86
C GLY A 105 18.50 -43.71 10.40
N GLY A 106 17.90 -44.86 10.13
CA GLY A 106 16.53 -45.17 10.52
C GLY A 106 16.14 -46.62 10.27
N PRO A 107 14.85 -46.95 10.41
CA PRO A 107 14.34 -48.32 10.24
C PRO A 107 14.63 -48.92 8.85
N ALA A 108 14.64 -48.08 7.80
CA ALA A 108 14.99 -48.48 6.45
C ALA A 108 16.42 -49.06 6.35
N ASP A 109 17.38 -48.44 7.03
CA ASP A 109 18.79 -48.89 7.03
C ASP A 109 18.92 -50.28 7.66
N SER A 110 18.18 -50.53 8.73
CA SER A 110 18.19 -51.83 9.40
C SER A 110 17.73 -52.95 8.48
N LEU A 111 16.66 -52.72 7.70
CA LEU A 111 16.14 -53.68 6.73
C LEU A 111 17.12 -53.91 5.57
N VAL A 112 17.69 -52.83 5.02
CA VAL A 112 18.67 -52.95 3.93
C VAL A 112 19.93 -53.68 4.38
N ASN A 113 20.46 -53.36 5.57
CA ASN A 113 21.62 -54.02 6.14
C ASN A 113 21.39 -55.51 6.43
N LEU A 114 20.18 -55.88 6.81
CA LEU A 114 19.83 -57.26 7.12
C LEU A 114 19.64 -58.13 5.87
N TYR A 115 19.04 -57.59 4.80
CA TYR A 115 18.60 -58.39 3.65
C TYR A 115 19.43 -58.20 2.38
N ALA A 116 20.05 -57.04 2.15
CA ALA A 116 20.85 -56.82 0.95
C ALA A 116 22.19 -57.57 1.01
N ASP A 117 22.61 -58.15 -0.10
CA ASP A 117 23.94 -58.77 -0.20
C ASP A 117 25.04 -57.70 -0.21
N ASN A 118 24.76 -56.52 -0.78
CA ASN A 118 25.68 -55.38 -0.92
C ASN A 118 25.07 -54.12 -0.29
N PRO A 119 24.90 -54.06 1.04
CA PRO A 119 24.29 -52.92 1.72
C PRO A 119 25.10 -51.62 1.58
N SER A 120 26.38 -51.72 1.22
CA SER A 120 27.22 -50.57 0.87
C SER A 120 26.66 -49.73 -0.29
N LYS A 121 25.86 -50.32 -1.19
CA LYS A 121 25.14 -49.58 -2.26
C LYS A 121 24.13 -48.57 -1.71
N TRP A 122 23.64 -48.79 -0.48
CA TRP A 122 22.73 -47.90 0.23
C TRP A 122 23.47 -47.00 1.24
N ASN A 123 24.37 -47.59 2.03
CA ASN A 123 25.06 -46.85 3.11
C ASN A 123 26.09 -45.85 2.59
N THR A 124 26.83 -46.17 1.52
CA THR A 124 27.92 -45.30 1.02
C THR A 124 27.37 -43.97 0.51
N PRO A 125 26.32 -43.95 -0.33
CA PRO A 125 25.73 -42.70 -0.77
C PRO A 125 25.09 -41.93 0.38
N LYS A 126 24.47 -42.60 1.37
CA LYS A 126 23.95 -41.91 2.57
C LYS A 126 25.03 -41.23 3.41
N ALA A 127 26.15 -41.92 3.64
CA ALA A 127 27.30 -41.36 4.36
C ALA A 127 27.87 -40.15 3.62
N ARG A 128 27.94 -40.20 2.29
CA ARG A 128 28.34 -39.05 1.48
C ARG A 128 27.34 -37.90 1.59
N GLY A 129 26.04 -38.18 1.47
CA GLY A 129 24.97 -37.21 1.66
C GLY A 129 25.05 -36.50 3.00
N LYS A 130 25.30 -37.23 4.10
CA LYS A 130 25.51 -36.64 5.43
C LYS A 130 26.67 -35.64 5.46
N LEU A 131 27.80 -36.00 4.84
CA LEU A 131 28.97 -35.13 4.76
C LEU A 131 28.72 -33.88 3.91
N ASP A 132 27.95 -34.00 2.84
CA ASP A 132 27.61 -32.89 1.94
C ASP A 132 26.53 -31.96 2.53
N THR A 133 25.55 -32.51 3.26
CA THR A 133 24.47 -31.74 3.90
C THR A 133 24.94 -31.01 5.15
N GLY A 134 25.86 -31.59 5.94
CA GLY A 134 26.32 -31.02 7.21
C GLY A 134 26.77 -29.55 7.13
N PRO A 135 27.68 -29.17 6.22
CA PRO A 135 28.12 -27.78 6.06
C PRO A 135 26.99 -26.83 5.65
N ALA A 136 26.11 -27.26 4.74
CA ALA A 136 24.96 -26.46 4.31
C ALA A 136 23.97 -26.25 5.46
N ARG A 137 23.66 -27.30 6.22
CA ARG A 137 22.81 -27.23 7.40
C ARG A 137 23.38 -26.28 8.45
N ALA A 138 24.67 -26.42 8.78
CA ALA A 138 25.33 -25.56 9.75
C ALA A 138 25.32 -24.08 9.33
N ALA A 139 25.53 -23.80 8.04
CA ALA A 139 25.42 -22.44 7.51
C ALA A 139 23.99 -21.90 7.62
N LEU A 140 22.98 -22.71 7.31
CA LEU A 140 21.57 -22.32 7.41
C LEU A 140 21.12 -22.12 8.87
N ASP A 141 21.56 -22.99 9.79
CA ASP A 141 21.29 -22.85 11.22
C ASP A 141 21.84 -21.52 11.79
N ALA A 142 22.99 -21.06 11.26
CA ALA A 142 23.57 -19.78 11.65
C ALA A 142 22.89 -18.56 10.99
N LEU A 143 22.49 -18.69 9.72
CA LEU A 143 22.00 -17.57 8.91
C LEU A 143 20.50 -17.33 9.05
N LEU A 144 19.68 -18.39 8.98
CA LEU A 144 18.23 -18.27 8.84
C LEU A 144 17.55 -17.57 10.03
N PRO A 145 17.91 -17.83 11.31
CA PRO A 145 17.31 -17.10 12.42
C PRO A 145 17.60 -15.59 12.35
N THR A 146 18.82 -15.21 11.97
CA THR A 146 19.21 -13.80 11.84
C THR A 146 18.48 -13.14 10.67
N LEU A 147 18.39 -13.84 9.54
CA LEU A 147 17.66 -13.38 8.36
C LEU A 147 16.17 -13.15 8.69
N VAL A 148 15.49 -14.15 9.25
CA VAL A 148 14.06 -14.07 9.54
C VAL A 148 13.78 -12.98 10.57
N LYS A 149 14.54 -12.90 11.68
CA LYS A 149 14.39 -11.80 12.65
C LYS A 149 14.59 -10.43 12.03
N GLY A 150 15.58 -10.29 11.13
CA GLY A 150 15.83 -9.05 10.41
C GLY A 150 14.66 -8.66 9.50
N VAL A 151 14.16 -9.59 8.70
CA VAL A 151 13.03 -9.38 7.78
C VAL A 151 11.74 -9.10 8.55
N ASP A 152 11.45 -9.84 9.62
CA ASP A 152 10.28 -9.62 10.47
C ASP A 152 10.35 -8.26 11.20
N SER A 153 11.55 -7.84 11.65
CA SER A 153 11.75 -6.50 12.21
C SER A 153 11.53 -5.39 11.18
N ILE A 154 11.93 -5.61 9.92
CA ILE A 154 11.64 -4.68 8.82
C ILE A 154 10.13 -4.60 8.57
N ASN A 155 9.42 -5.74 8.53
CA ASN A 155 7.97 -5.76 8.38
C ASN A 155 7.27 -4.98 9.49
N TRP A 156 7.64 -5.22 10.74
CA TRP A 156 7.11 -4.49 11.88
C TRP A 156 7.37 -2.98 11.76
N SER A 157 8.58 -2.60 11.33
CA SER A 157 8.94 -1.19 11.10
C SER A 157 8.11 -0.56 9.98
N MET A 158 7.93 -1.26 8.86
CA MET A 158 7.09 -0.79 7.73
C MET A 158 5.63 -0.62 8.13
N SER A 159 5.09 -1.55 8.92
CA SER A 159 3.74 -1.46 9.51
C SER A 159 3.58 -0.25 10.41
N ASN A 160 4.52 -0.02 11.33
CA ASN A 160 4.48 1.16 12.20
C ASN A 160 4.66 2.47 11.44
N LEU A 161 5.51 2.50 10.41
CA LEU A 161 5.74 3.68 9.59
C LEU A 161 4.47 4.09 8.83
N GLN A 162 3.76 3.16 8.19
CA GLN A 162 2.50 3.50 7.51
C GLN A 162 1.43 4.01 8.50
N VAL A 163 1.28 3.35 9.66
CA VAL A 163 0.28 3.73 10.68
C VAL A 163 0.61 5.11 11.25
N SER A 164 1.88 5.35 11.58
CA SER A 164 2.33 6.62 12.15
C SER A 164 2.22 7.76 11.15
N PHE A 165 2.58 7.53 9.89
CA PHE A 165 2.46 8.51 8.83
C PHE A 165 0.99 8.89 8.60
N HIS A 166 0.11 7.89 8.46
CA HIS A 166 -1.32 8.09 8.29
C HIS A 166 -1.92 8.94 9.41
N ASN A 167 -1.63 8.60 10.66
CA ASN A 167 -2.14 9.31 11.82
C ASN A 167 -1.59 10.74 11.92
N ALA A 168 -0.32 10.96 11.54
CA ALA A 168 0.30 12.28 11.57
C ALA A 168 -0.29 13.25 10.54
N LEU A 169 -0.93 12.76 9.47
CA LEU A 169 -1.49 13.62 8.43
C LEU A 169 -2.66 14.49 8.91
N TYR A 170 -3.46 14.00 9.86
CA TYR A 170 -4.59 14.76 10.38
C TYR A 170 -4.16 16.05 11.10
N THR A 171 -2.93 16.09 11.63
CA THR A 171 -2.36 17.30 12.23
C THR A 171 -1.45 18.06 11.26
N ALA A 172 -0.77 17.36 10.36
CA ALA A 172 0.14 17.98 9.39
C ALA A 172 -0.60 18.73 8.27
N VAL A 173 -1.75 18.25 7.80
CA VAL A 173 -2.50 18.88 6.70
C VAL A 173 -2.94 20.31 7.03
N PRO A 174 -3.56 20.59 8.21
CA PRO A 174 -3.90 21.97 8.59
C PRO A 174 -2.68 22.90 8.65
N GLN A 175 -1.57 22.43 9.20
CA GLN A 175 -0.33 23.21 9.32
C GLN A 175 0.30 23.49 7.95
N LEU A 176 0.34 22.47 7.08
CA LEU A 176 0.84 22.62 5.72
C LEU A 176 -0.02 23.60 4.93
N ALA A 177 -1.34 23.48 5.02
CA ALA A 177 -2.27 24.36 4.32
C ALA A 177 -2.01 25.82 4.68
N ASP A 178 -1.94 26.13 5.98
CA ASP A 178 -1.67 27.49 6.46
C ASP A 178 -0.26 28.00 6.08
N ALA A 179 0.74 27.12 6.07
CA ALA A 179 2.08 27.46 5.58
C ALA A 179 2.09 27.78 4.07
N VAL A 180 1.39 27.00 3.25
CA VAL A 180 1.25 27.22 1.79
C VAL A 180 0.52 28.53 1.52
N VAL A 181 -0.56 28.79 2.27
CA VAL A 181 -1.33 30.04 2.17
C VAL A 181 -0.44 31.25 2.47
N ARG A 182 0.25 31.25 3.62
CA ARG A 182 1.18 32.34 4.00
C ARG A 182 2.32 32.54 3.01
N ARG A 183 2.81 31.44 2.40
CA ARG A 183 3.89 31.52 1.41
C ARG A 183 3.44 32.17 0.10
N ASN A 184 2.18 31.95 -0.30
CA ASN A 184 1.58 32.57 -1.48
C ASN A 184 1.14 34.02 -1.21
N GLN A 185 0.63 34.29 0.00
CA GLN A 185 0.21 35.61 0.47
C GLN A 185 0.44 35.72 1.99
N THR A 186 1.34 36.60 2.40
CA THR A 186 1.77 36.73 3.81
C THR A 186 0.65 37.09 4.78
N ASP A 187 -0.36 37.83 4.29
CA ASP A 187 -1.47 38.35 5.11
C ASP A 187 -2.73 37.47 5.03
N THR A 188 -2.57 36.25 4.54
CA THR A 188 -3.65 35.27 4.37
C THR A 188 -3.36 34.07 5.26
N HIS A 189 -4.42 33.52 5.85
CA HIS A 189 -4.37 32.35 6.72
C HIS A 189 -5.47 31.36 6.36
N VAL A 190 -5.31 30.11 6.78
CA VAL A 190 -6.46 29.20 6.82
C VAL A 190 -7.39 29.65 7.94
N THR A 191 -8.71 29.67 7.69
CA THR A 191 -9.69 30.06 8.70
C THR A 191 -9.50 29.22 9.97
N SER A 192 -9.36 29.88 11.11
CA SER A 192 -9.08 29.20 12.38
C SER A 192 -10.15 28.16 12.72
N GLY A 193 -9.71 26.96 13.13
CA GLY A 193 -10.60 25.86 13.48
C GLY A 193 -11.40 25.27 12.31
N PHE A 194 -11.13 25.67 11.06
CA PHE A 194 -11.88 25.22 9.89
C PHE A 194 -12.01 23.69 9.83
N PHE A 195 -10.91 22.96 9.98
CA PHE A 195 -10.90 21.49 9.87
C PHE A 195 -11.70 20.78 10.97
N THR A 196 -11.84 21.41 12.14
CA THR A 196 -12.48 20.81 13.32
C THR A 196 -13.86 21.42 13.62
N SER A 197 -14.35 22.33 12.77
CA SER A 197 -15.64 22.97 12.96
C SER A 197 -16.79 21.99 12.70
N THR A 198 -17.94 22.25 13.29
CA THR A 198 -19.18 21.48 13.02
C THR A 198 -19.53 21.46 11.54
N ARG A 199 -19.21 22.53 10.80
CA ARG A 199 -19.38 22.63 9.35
C ARG A 199 -18.61 21.55 8.58
N ASN A 200 -17.39 21.24 8.99
CA ASN A 200 -16.52 20.30 8.27
C ASN A 200 -16.38 18.94 8.95
N ALA A 201 -17.07 18.70 10.07
CA ALA A 201 -16.99 17.46 10.83
C ALA A 201 -17.31 16.21 9.97
N ALA A 202 -18.31 16.29 9.08
CA ALA A 202 -18.64 15.20 8.17
C ALA A 202 -17.52 14.88 7.17
N GLN A 203 -16.83 15.90 6.68
CA GLN A 203 -15.72 15.74 5.75
C GLN A 203 -14.47 15.16 6.44
N LEU A 204 -14.17 15.64 7.64
CA LEU A 204 -13.10 15.09 8.46
C LEU A 204 -13.38 13.62 8.80
N ALA A 205 -14.62 13.30 9.20
CA ALA A 205 -15.04 11.92 9.46
C ALA A 205 -14.93 11.05 8.21
N ALA A 206 -15.36 11.54 7.03
CA ALA A 206 -15.23 10.81 5.78
C ALA A 206 -13.76 10.49 5.45
N TRP A 207 -12.84 11.44 5.69
CA TRP A 207 -11.41 11.19 5.50
C TRP A 207 -10.86 10.20 6.53
N GLN A 208 -11.15 10.39 7.83
CA GLN A 208 -10.68 9.53 8.92
C GLN A 208 -11.16 8.08 8.80
N THR A 209 -12.35 7.88 8.26
CA THR A 209 -12.97 6.56 8.11
C THR A 209 -12.77 5.95 6.71
N TYR A 210 -12.07 6.64 5.81
CA TYR A 210 -11.82 6.11 4.46
C TYR A 210 -10.97 4.85 4.49
N THR A 211 -9.95 4.84 5.34
CA THR A 211 -9.09 3.69 5.59
C THR A 211 -9.16 3.25 7.03
N SER A 212 -8.89 1.98 7.28
CA SER A 212 -8.67 1.43 8.61
C SER A 212 -7.35 0.67 8.67
N ILE A 213 -6.79 0.56 9.87
CA ILE A 213 -5.69 -0.37 10.12
C ILE A 213 -6.30 -1.73 10.44
N VAL A 214 -6.05 -2.69 9.56
CA VAL A 214 -6.43 -4.08 9.75
C VAL A 214 -5.28 -4.80 10.42
N THR A 215 -5.55 -5.50 11.51
CA THR A 215 -4.60 -6.42 12.13
C THR A 215 -4.94 -7.84 11.69
N PRO A 216 -4.13 -8.46 10.82
CA PRO A 216 -4.34 -9.85 10.42
C PRO A 216 -4.46 -10.74 11.65
N SER A 217 -5.61 -11.40 11.79
CA SER A 217 -5.90 -12.27 12.92
C SER A 217 -7.06 -13.21 12.60
N GLY A 218 -7.23 -14.23 13.45
CA GLY A 218 -8.34 -15.17 13.40
C GLY A 218 -8.16 -16.29 12.37
N ASN A 219 -8.64 -17.48 12.75
CA ASN A 219 -8.48 -18.73 12.00
C ASN A 219 -9.42 -18.84 10.79
N THR A 220 -10.42 -17.96 10.68
CA THR A 220 -11.43 -17.96 9.62
C THR A 220 -11.67 -16.54 9.10
N GLY A 221 -12.01 -16.41 7.81
CA GLY A 221 -12.42 -15.17 7.17
C GLY A 221 -11.37 -14.55 6.23
N PRO A 222 -11.81 -13.89 5.14
CA PRO A 222 -10.94 -13.32 4.12
C PRO A 222 -10.14 -12.13 4.67
N ASP A 223 -8.84 -12.11 4.38
CA ASP A 223 -7.92 -11.02 4.65
C ASP A 223 -7.12 -10.73 3.38
N ALA A 224 -7.25 -9.52 2.85
CA ALA A 224 -6.65 -9.15 1.57
C ALA A 224 -5.12 -9.27 1.55
N PHE A 225 -4.44 -9.05 2.68
CA PHE A 225 -2.99 -9.27 2.77
C PHE A 225 -2.71 -10.76 2.66
N ALA A 226 -3.36 -11.57 3.49
CA ALA A 226 -3.16 -13.02 3.48
C ALA A 226 -3.47 -13.61 2.10
N ASP A 227 -4.59 -13.21 1.47
CA ASP A 227 -4.99 -13.63 0.13
C ASP A 227 -3.90 -13.37 -0.91
N VAL A 228 -3.24 -12.21 -0.87
CA VAL A 228 -2.16 -11.85 -1.81
C VAL A 228 -0.91 -12.68 -1.58
N VAL A 229 -0.51 -12.90 -0.32
CA VAL A 229 0.72 -13.66 -0.03
C VAL A 229 0.54 -15.15 -0.24
N THR A 230 -0.67 -15.68 -0.03
CA THR A 230 -0.98 -17.10 -0.23
C THR A 230 -1.58 -17.42 -1.60
N ASP A 231 -1.58 -16.47 -2.54
CA ASP A 231 -2.17 -16.69 -3.86
C ASP A 231 -1.42 -17.83 -4.58
N PRO A 232 -2.12 -18.95 -4.91
CA PRO A 232 -1.50 -20.10 -5.56
C PRO A 232 -1.00 -19.81 -6.97
N ALA A 233 -1.34 -18.68 -7.60
CA ALA A 233 -0.77 -18.27 -8.88
C ALA A 233 0.58 -17.55 -8.71
N THR A 234 0.84 -16.91 -7.57
CA THR A 234 2.01 -16.05 -7.36
C THR A 234 3.08 -16.66 -6.45
N LEU A 235 2.69 -17.57 -5.54
CA LEU A 235 3.63 -18.32 -4.72
C LEU A 235 4.63 -19.11 -5.59
N ASP A 236 5.88 -19.23 -5.17
CA ASP A 236 6.87 -20.02 -5.89
C ASP A 236 6.66 -21.54 -5.70
N ALA A 237 7.18 -22.34 -6.62
CA ALA A 237 6.98 -23.78 -6.59
C ALA A 237 7.59 -24.45 -5.34
N PHE A 238 8.70 -23.93 -4.82
CA PHE A 238 9.41 -24.51 -3.67
C PHE A 238 8.67 -24.29 -2.36
N VAL A 239 8.02 -23.14 -2.18
CA VAL A 239 7.12 -22.90 -1.04
C VAL A 239 5.87 -23.78 -1.15
N LYS A 240 5.31 -23.90 -2.35
CA LYS A 240 4.09 -24.68 -2.57
C LYS A 240 4.27 -26.16 -2.31
N ASN A 241 5.22 -26.80 -3.00
CA ASN A 241 5.34 -28.25 -2.98
C ASN A 241 6.79 -28.65 -3.32
N ARG A 242 7.39 -29.46 -2.44
CA ARG A 242 8.75 -30.01 -2.56
C ARG A 242 8.75 -31.51 -2.83
N ASP A 243 7.65 -32.04 -3.38
CA ASP A 243 7.54 -33.42 -3.83
C ASP A 243 8.70 -33.78 -4.74
N ALA A 244 9.50 -34.74 -4.29
CA ALA A 244 10.63 -35.23 -5.03
C ALA A 244 10.75 -36.73 -4.82
N THR A 245 10.85 -37.46 -5.92
CA THR A 245 11.51 -38.76 -5.82
C THR A 245 13.00 -38.43 -5.63
N ARG A 246 13.66 -38.91 -4.57
CA ARG A 246 15.08 -38.59 -4.31
C ARG A 246 16.01 -39.35 -5.28
N SER A 247 15.69 -39.27 -6.58
CA SER A 247 16.06 -40.13 -7.71
C SER A 247 16.80 -39.41 -8.84
N THR A 248 17.33 -38.20 -8.63
CA THR A 248 18.19 -37.57 -9.64
C THR A 248 19.59 -37.33 -9.08
N ALA A 249 20.53 -37.26 -10.02
CA ALA A 249 21.79 -37.96 -9.91
C ALA A 249 22.74 -37.45 -8.80
N PRO A 250 23.56 -38.38 -8.26
CA PRO A 250 23.59 -39.79 -8.59
C PRO A 250 22.92 -40.61 -7.48
N ASN A 251 21.58 -40.65 -7.44
CA ASN A 251 20.76 -41.65 -6.72
C ASN A 251 21.24 -42.03 -5.31
N TYR A 252 21.25 -41.08 -4.37
CA TYR A 252 21.79 -41.31 -3.02
C TYR A 252 20.97 -42.27 -2.14
N GLN A 253 19.70 -42.57 -2.47
CA GLN A 253 18.82 -43.34 -1.58
C GLN A 253 17.88 -44.28 -2.31
N GLN A 254 18.43 -45.03 -3.25
CA GLN A 254 17.78 -46.19 -3.83
C GLN A 254 18.74 -47.36 -3.86
N ILE A 255 18.22 -48.56 -3.64
CA ILE A 255 18.99 -49.80 -3.83
C ILE A 255 18.17 -50.78 -4.66
N ARG A 256 18.82 -51.43 -5.60
CA ARG A 256 18.34 -52.64 -6.25
C ARG A 256 19.46 -53.66 -6.16
N ASP A 257 19.22 -54.72 -5.40
CA ASP A 257 20.24 -55.70 -5.08
C ASP A 257 19.67 -57.10 -4.90
N THR A 258 20.56 -58.09 -4.86
CA THR A 258 20.18 -59.45 -4.47
C THR A 258 20.03 -59.54 -2.95
N ALA A 259 19.18 -60.47 -2.51
CA ALA A 259 18.96 -60.77 -1.10
C ALA A 259 19.36 -62.22 -0.75
N ASN A 260 20.26 -62.81 -1.54
CA ASN A 260 20.50 -64.25 -1.54
C ASN A 260 21.11 -64.75 -0.22
N ARG A 261 21.90 -63.94 0.47
CA ARG A 261 22.54 -64.30 1.75
C ARG A 261 21.51 -64.68 2.81
N ARG A 262 20.40 -63.94 2.89
CA ARG A 262 19.36 -64.15 3.89
C ARG A 262 18.18 -64.95 3.36
N CYS A 263 17.88 -64.81 2.07
CA CYS A 263 16.66 -65.34 1.46
C CYS A 263 16.87 -66.57 0.55
N GLY A 264 18.11 -66.94 0.24
CA GLY A 264 18.43 -67.96 -0.76
C GLY A 264 18.40 -67.44 -2.22
N PRO A 265 18.91 -68.22 -3.18
CA PRO A 265 19.11 -67.79 -4.57
C PRO A 265 17.84 -67.31 -5.27
N GLY A 266 17.97 -66.26 -6.09
CA GLY A 266 16.89 -65.71 -6.90
C GLY A 266 16.04 -64.65 -6.19
N ASN A 267 16.40 -64.27 -4.96
CA ASN A 267 15.69 -63.25 -4.20
C ASN A 267 16.33 -61.87 -4.35
N THR A 268 15.50 -60.83 -4.29
CA THR A 268 15.94 -59.44 -4.47
C THR A 268 15.37 -58.55 -3.38
N ILE A 269 16.08 -57.44 -3.16
CA ILE A 269 15.62 -56.30 -2.37
C ILE A 269 15.66 -55.05 -3.25
N THR A 270 14.59 -54.28 -3.20
CA THR A 270 14.54 -52.93 -3.76
C THR A 270 14.10 -51.96 -2.69
N ALA A 271 14.81 -50.84 -2.54
CA ALA A 271 14.34 -49.71 -1.75
C ALA A 271 14.39 -48.43 -2.57
N SER A 272 13.39 -47.57 -2.39
CA SER A 272 13.39 -46.21 -2.92
C SER A 272 12.84 -45.24 -1.88
N VAL A 273 13.32 -43.99 -1.91
CA VAL A 273 12.84 -42.92 -1.04
C VAL A 273 12.09 -41.89 -1.86
N THR A 274 10.88 -41.54 -1.40
CA THR A 274 10.15 -40.37 -1.86
C THR A 274 10.14 -39.32 -0.77
N HIS A 275 10.09 -38.07 -1.17
CA HIS A 275 10.03 -36.92 -0.30
C HIS A 275 8.78 -36.11 -0.64
N GLN A 276 8.13 -35.60 0.40
CA GLN A 276 7.03 -34.65 0.33
C GLN A 276 7.32 -33.50 1.28
N GLY A 277 6.93 -32.31 0.89
CA GLY A 277 7.06 -31.14 1.75
C GLY A 277 6.33 -29.95 1.19
N GLY A 278 6.01 -29.01 2.07
CA GLY A 278 5.44 -27.74 1.67
C GLY A 278 5.41 -26.76 2.81
N THR A 279 4.98 -25.55 2.48
CA THR A 279 4.98 -24.43 3.41
C THR A 279 3.66 -23.70 3.26
N GLN A 280 3.05 -23.37 4.39
CA GLN A 280 1.76 -22.71 4.43
C GLN A 280 1.77 -21.58 5.46
N LEU A 281 0.97 -20.56 5.21
CA LEU A 281 0.68 -19.54 6.22
C LEU A 281 -0.28 -20.17 7.22
N ARG A 282 0.02 -20.06 8.51
CA ARG A 282 -0.86 -20.57 9.57
C ARG A 282 -2.23 -19.89 9.51
N THR A 283 -3.28 -20.59 9.95
CA THR A 283 -4.64 -20.06 9.95
C THR A 283 -4.79 -18.78 10.78
N ASP A 284 -4.02 -18.65 11.85
CA ASP A 284 -3.97 -17.46 12.71
C ASP A 284 -3.28 -16.25 12.07
N LYS A 285 -2.62 -16.42 10.92
CA LYS A 285 -1.83 -15.43 10.17
C LYS A 285 -0.61 -14.92 10.94
N ARG A 286 -0.21 -15.58 12.03
CA ARG A 286 0.89 -15.17 12.94
C ARG A 286 2.21 -15.89 12.68
N GLY A 287 2.31 -16.62 11.59
CA GLY A 287 3.55 -17.25 11.16
C GLY A 287 3.37 -18.10 9.91
N TRP A 288 4.49 -18.37 9.26
CA TRP A 288 4.63 -19.44 8.29
C TRP A 288 5.10 -20.69 8.99
N GLU A 289 4.65 -21.83 8.50
CA GLU A 289 5.06 -23.14 8.96
C GLU A 289 5.37 -24.04 7.77
N SER A 290 6.32 -24.94 7.98
CA SER A 290 6.83 -25.83 6.95
C SER A 290 7.10 -27.20 7.52
N VAL A 291 6.80 -28.22 6.73
CA VAL A 291 7.10 -29.61 7.02
C VAL A 291 7.68 -30.28 5.80
N ASP A 292 8.70 -31.09 6.04
CA ASP A 292 9.39 -31.92 5.07
C ASP A 292 9.50 -33.34 5.62
N ALA A 293 9.17 -34.32 4.80
CA ALA A 293 9.17 -35.71 5.22
C ALA A 293 9.62 -36.63 4.09
N SER A 294 10.31 -37.71 4.45
CA SER A 294 10.79 -38.72 3.51
C SER A 294 10.34 -40.12 3.92
N MET A 295 9.80 -40.85 2.95
CA MET A 295 9.25 -42.21 3.10
C MET A 295 10.11 -43.20 2.32
N ALA A 296 10.50 -44.31 2.96
CA ALA A 296 11.20 -45.40 2.29
C ALA A 296 10.24 -46.53 1.95
N PHE A 297 10.20 -46.92 0.68
CA PHE A 297 9.44 -48.06 0.16
C PHE A 297 10.39 -49.21 -0.08
N ILE A 298 10.22 -50.32 0.64
CA ILE A 298 11.13 -51.46 0.60
C ILE A 298 10.37 -52.73 0.24
N THR A 299 10.83 -53.41 -0.81
CA THR A 299 10.28 -54.70 -1.25
C THR A 299 11.35 -55.77 -1.15
N ILE A 300 11.04 -56.87 -0.46
CA ILE A 300 11.92 -58.04 -0.31
C ILE A 300 11.14 -59.29 -0.76
N THR A 301 11.64 -59.96 -1.80
CA THR A 301 10.88 -61.03 -2.48
C THR A 301 10.62 -62.26 -1.60
N CYS A 302 11.54 -62.59 -0.70
CA CYS A 302 11.51 -63.87 0.02
C CYS A 302 10.53 -63.90 1.20
N ILE A 303 10.26 -62.74 1.78
CA ILE A 303 9.25 -62.57 2.83
C ILE A 303 7.95 -62.01 2.25
N ARG A 304 7.87 -61.88 0.92
CA ARG A 304 6.78 -61.20 0.17
C ARG A 304 6.37 -59.89 0.83
N ASN A 305 7.34 -59.19 1.40
CA ASN A 305 7.10 -58.02 2.22
C ASN A 305 7.33 -56.79 1.35
N SER A 306 6.28 -55.97 1.22
CA SER A 306 6.37 -54.61 0.74
C SER A 306 5.98 -53.74 1.93
N THR A 307 6.96 -53.02 2.48
CA THR A 307 6.76 -52.17 3.64
C THR A 307 7.10 -50.74 3.29
N GLN A 308 6.30 -49.83 3.84
CA GLN A 308 6.57 -48.41 3.82
C GLN A 308 7.00 -48.03 5.24
N THR A 309 8.15 -47.39 5.37
CA THR A 309 8.67 -46.95 6.67
C THR A 309 9.08 -45.49 6.62
N ILE A 310 9.03 -44.86 7.78
CA ILE A 310 9.42 -43.46 7.96
C ILE A 310 10.94 -43.40 7.79
N GLY A 311 11.37 -42.68 6.77
CA GLY A 311 12.78 -42.43 6.50
C GLY A 311 13.28 -41.27 7.37
N SER A 312 12.52 -40.17 7.37
CA SER A 312 12.76 -38.98 8.19
C SER A 312 11.59 -38.02 8.10
N HIS A 313 11.59 -37.03 8.98
CA HIS A 313 10.75 -35.84 8.90
C HIS A 313 11.44 -34.68 9.64
N ALA A 314 11.02 -33.45 9.34
CA ALA A 314 11.40 -32.23 10.06
C ALA A 314 10.38 -31.11 9.81
N GLY A 315 10.36 -30.14 10.70
CA GLY A 315 9.54 -28.93 10.58
C GLY A 315 10.28 -27.66 10.99
N SER A 316 9.81 -26.53 10.49
CA SER A 316 10.30 -25.19 10.84
C SER A 316 9.17 -24.17 10.76
N ALA A 317 9.28 -23.10 11.54
CA ALA A 317 8.28 -22.03 11.53
C ALA A 317 8.90 -20.65 11.83
N ASN A 318 8.08 -19.60 11.75
CA ASN A 318 8.30 -18.36 12.48
C ASN A 318 7.04 -17.97 13.26
N GLY A 319 7.18 -16.96 14.12
CA GLY A 319 6.17 -16.54 15.08
C GLY A 319 6.15 -17.43 16.32
N ASN A 320 5.28 -17.07 17.26
CA ASN A 320 4.99 -17.90 18.43
C ASN A 320 4.21 -19.13 17.96
N VAL A 321 4.89 -20.27 17.88
CA VAL A 321 4.34 -21.55 17.40
C VAL A 321 4.28 -22.52 18.57
N VAL A 322 3.10 -23.11 18.78
CA VAL A 322 2.88 -24.13 19.82
C VAL A 322 2.89 -25.53 19.21
N GLY A 323 2.50 -25.64 17.93
CA GLY A 323 2.52 -26.85 17.13
C GLY A 323 2.22 -26.53 15.67
N LEU A 324 2.30 -27.55 14.81
CA LEU A 324 1.95 -27.47 13.40
C LEU A 324 0.45 -27.69 13.18
N ASP A 325 -0.14 -26.94 12.26
CA ASP A 325 -1.52 -27.15 11.86
C ASP A 325 -1.61 -27.93 10.53
N TRP A 326 -2.61 -28.80 10.42
CA TRP A 326 -2.89 -29.48 9.15
C TRP A 326 -3.49 -28.57 8.09
N ALA A 327 -4.11 -27.47 8.52
CA ALA A 327 -4.77 -26.49 7.67
C ALA A 327 -4.01 -25.17 7.73
N GLY A 328 -3.67 -24.63 6.57
CA GLY A 328 -3.18 -23.27 6.40
C GLY A 328 -4.30 -22.31 5.99
N TYR A 329 -3.97 -21.02 5.94
CA TYR A 329 -4.84 -19.99 5.42
C TYR A 329 -5.12 -20.19 3.91
N GLY A 330 -6.31 -19.81 3.44
CA GLY A 330 -6.64 -19.76 2.01
C GLY A 330 -6.88 -21.13 1.34
N GLY A 331 -7.02 -22.20 2.12
CA GLY A 331 -7.24 -23.56 1.59
C GLY A 331 -5.96 -24.29 1.18
N TYR A 332 -4.78 -23.73 1.52
CA TYR A 332 -3.54 -24.51 1.52
C TYR A 332 -3.59 -25.53 2.65
N ASN A 333 -4.06 -26.74 2.32
CA ASN A 333 -4.08 -27.87 3.23
C ASN A 333 -2.86 -28.77 2.99
N ASN A 334 -2.49 -29.51 4.03
CA ASN A 334 -1.61 -30.68 3.91
C ASN A 334 -0.23 -30.33 3.30
N PHE A 335 0.34 -29.18 3.67
CA PHE A 335 1.69 -28.76 3.28
C PHE A 335 1.94 -28.90 1.77
N GLY A 336 1.10 -28.25 0.96
CA GLY A 336 1.32 -28.18 -0.50
C GLY A 336 0.48 -29.12 -1.35
N ALA A 337 -0.54 -29.74 -0.77
CA ALA A 337 -1.45 -30.64 -1.47
C ALA A 337 -2.87 -30.03 -1.60
N PRO A 338 -3.05 -28.94 -2.38
CA PRO A 338 -4.30 -28.16 -2.43
C PRO A 338 -5.47 -28.92 -3.08
N ARG A 339 -5.24 -30.12 -3.62
CA ARG A 339 -6.28 -30.97 -4.20
C ARG A 339 -7.13 -31.66 -3.13
N PHE A 340 -6.67 -31.69 -1.89
CA PHE A 340 -7.36 -32.33 -0.78
C PHE A 340 -8.13 -31.31 0.05
N THR A 341 -9.40 -31.62 0.30
CA THR A 341 -10.31 -30.73 1.02
C THR A 341 -10.34 -31.01 2.51
N GLN A 342 -9.90 -32.20 2.95
CA GLN A 342 -9.79 -32.54 4.36
C GLN A 342 -8.34 -32.41 4.86
N PRO A 343 -8.12 -31.77 6.02
CA PRO A 343 -6.82 -31.78 6.68
C PRO A 343 -6.37 -33.21 6.99
N SER A 344 -5.06 -33.49 6.93
CA SER A 344 -4.39 -34.79 7.03
C SER A 344 -4.68 -35.80 5.90
N GLU A 345 -5.55 -35.47 4.94
CA GLU A 345 -5.86 -36.37 3.83
C GLU A 345 -4.66 -36.45 2.85
N SER A 346 -4.13 -37.66 2.66
CA SER A 346 -3.05 -37.97 1.69
C SER A 346 -1.66 -37.40 2.00
N VAL A 347 -1.39 -37.03 3.24
CA VAL A 347 -0.01 -36.77 3.72
C VAL A 347 0.71 -38.08 4.06
N SER A 348 2.03 -38.10 3.91
CA SER A 348 2.82 -39.26 4.30
C SER A 348 2.79 -39.53 5.81
N ALA A 349 2.93 -40.79 6.23
CA ALA A 349 2.98 -41.16 7.65
C ALA A 349 4.12 -40.44 8.41
N ALA A 350 5.23 -40.15 7.73
CA ALA A 350 6.34 -39.37 8.28
C ALA A 350 5.95 -37.91 8.56
N MET A 351 5.19 -37.29 7.65
CA MET A 351 4.65 -35.94 7.85
C MET A 351 3.60 -35.93 8.98
N ALA A 352 2.76 -36.97 9.05
CA ALA A 352 1.82 -37.16 10.16
C ALA A 352 2.53 -37.23 11.51
N GLU A 353 3.61 -38.00 11.60
CA GLU A 353 4.39 -38.09 12.84
C GLU A 353 4.98 -36.73 13.26
N GLU A 354 5.47 -35.91 12.33
CA GLU A 354 6.01 -34.57 12.66
C GLU A 354 4.92 -33.64 13.20
N VAL A 355 3.74 -33.63 12.59
CA VAL A 355 2.63 -32.79 13.04
C VAL A 355 2.07 -33.29 14.38
N GLU A 356 1.95 -34.61 14.56
CA GLU A 356 1.44 -35.23 15.79
C GLU A 356 2.40 -35.12 16.99
N LYS A 357 3.72 -35.00 16.74
CA LYS A 357 4.74 -34.85 17.80
C LYS A 357 4.52 -33.64 18.70
N GLY A 358 3.75 -32.64 18.25
CA GLY A 358 3.30 -31.51 19.08
C GLY A 358 4.41 -30.73 19.79
N SER A 359 5.67 -30.92 19.38
CA SER A 359 6.83 -30.27 19.99
C SER A 359 6.93 -28.85 19.43
N PRO A 360 7.24 -27.83 20.25
CA PRO A 360 7.42 -26.49 19.72
C PRO A 360 8.58 -26.52 18.74
N LEU A 361 8.27 -26.34 17.47
CA LEU A 361 9.25 -26.25 16.39
C LEU A 361 10.29 -25.20 16.73
N VAL A 362 11.49 -25.35 16.15
CA VAL A 362 12.50 -24.29 16.20
C VAL A 362 12.00 -23.13 15.33
N SER A 363 11.31 -22.20 15.99
CA SER A 363 10.90 -20.95 15.36
C SER A 363 12.12 -20.09 15.07
N LEU A 364 12.26 -19.64 13.82
CA LEU A 364 13.35 -18.78 13.39
C LEU A 364 13.24 -17.36 13.99
N ASP A 365 12.01 -16.91 14.31
CA ASP A 365 11.71 -15.73 15.11
C ASP A 365 10.43 -15.94 15.92
N THR A 366 10.52 -16.09 17.23
CA THR A 366 9.35 -16.29 18.11
C THR A 366 8.52 -15.03 18.35
N SER A 367 9.06 -13.84 18.08
CA SER A 367 8.50 -12.58 18.59
C SER A 367 7.71 -11.79 17.55
N ASN A 368 8.18 -11.74 16.29
CA ASN A 368 7.62 -10.83 15.27
C ASN A 368 7.07 -11.54 14.02
N GLY A 369 6.85 -12.86 14.08
CA GLY A 369 6.40 -13.62 12.93
C GLY A 369 4.98 -13.31 12.44
N GLY A 370 4.74 -13.69 11.18
CA GLY A 370 3.45 -13.57 10.51
C GLY A 370 3.17 -12.20 9.91
N LEU A 371 1.90 -12.01 9.53
CA LEU A 371 1.44 -10.80 8.86
C LEU A 371 1.31 -9.64 9.86
N GLN A 372 1.80 -8.47 9.47
CA GLN A 372 1.76 -7.26 10.29
C GLN A 372 0.50 -6.44 9.99
N PRO A 373 0.08 -5.55 10.91
CA PRO A 373 -1.01 -4.62 10.65
C PRO A 373 -0.77 -3.79 9.39
N TYR A 374 -1.83 -3.54 8.64
CA TYR A 374 -1.75 -2.79 7.38
C TYR A 374 -2.96 -1.90 7.17
N GLN A 375 -2.76 -0.80 6.45
CA GLN A 375 -3.83 0.10 6.08
C GLN A 375 -4.63 -0.49 4.92
N ARG A 376 -5.96 -0.48 5.06
CA ARG A 376 -6.92 -0.96 4.06
C ARG A 376 -7.99 0.10 3.82
N ILE A 377 -8.44 0.24 2.58
CA ILE A 377 -9.63 1.03 2.26
C ILE A 377 -10.87 0.30 2.78
N ASN A 378 -11.77 1.05 3.42
CA ASN A 378 -13.01 0.50 3.95
C ASN A 378 -14.05 0.31 2.83
N GLY A 379 -14.68 -0.86 2.82
CA GLY A 379 -15.66 -1.23 1.79
C GLY A 379 -15.05 -1.48 0.42
N VAL A 380 -15.89 -1.43 -0.63
CA VAL A 380 -15.45 -1.54 -2.02
C VAL A 380 -15.43 -0.13 -2.60
N PRO A 381 -14.25 0.47 -2.87
CA PRO A 381 -14.18 1.83 -3.38
C PRO A 381 -14.55 1.84 -4.86
N LEU A 382 -15.84 2.01 -5.15
CA LEU A 382 -16.35 2.06 -6.53
C LEU A 382 -15.98 3.37 -7.25
N SER A 383 -15.60 4.40 -6.50
CA SER A 383 -15.11 5.68 -7.04
C SER A 383 -13.59 5.73 -6.99
N SER A 384 -12.96 6.23 -8.05
CA SER A 384 -11.53 6.55 -8.07
C SER A 384 -11.15 7.67 -7.10
N GLU A 385 -12.12 8.41 -6.57
CA GLU A 385 -11.90 9.57 -5.71
C GLU A 385 -11.88 9.20 -4.23
N ALA A 386 -10.83 9.61 -3.53
CA ALA A 386 -10.82 9.63 -2.08
C ALA A 386 -11.68 10.81 -1.55
N PRO A 387 -12.00 10.83 -0.25
CA PRO A 387 -12.73 11.94 0.34
C PRO A 387 -12.04 13.26 0.11
N ARG A 388 -12.84 14.25 -0.33
CA ARG A 388 -12.41 15.63 -0.50
C ARG A 388 -11.86 16.22 0.78
N ILE A 389 -10.86 17.08 0.64
CA ILE A 389 -10.38 18.00 1.67
C ILE A 389 -10.69 19.42 1.16
N THR A 390 -11.54 20.13 1.88
CA THR A 390 -11.90 21.51 1.60
C THR A 390 -11.07 22.41 2.51
N ILE A 391 -10.70 23.58 2.03
CA ILE A 391 -9.93 24.57 2.77
C ILE A 391 -10.55 25.94 2.52
N GLU A 392 -10.90 26.63 3.60
CA GLU A 392 -11.24 28.05 3.55
C GLU A 392 -10.03 28.86 3.99
N VAL A 393 -9.72 29.88 3.21
CA VAL A 393 -8.67 30.84 3.51
C VAL A 393 -9.31 32.19 3.72
N GLU A 394 -8.74 32.97 4.62
CA GLU A 394 -9.19 34.31 4.93
C GLU A 394 -8.06 35.33 4.90
N ARG A 395 -8.40 36.54 4.47
CA ARG A 395 -7.50 37.69 4.37
C ARG A 395 -8.23 38.95 4.80
N SER A 396 -7.62 39.77 5.64
CA SER A 396 -8.19 41.07 6.01
C SER A 396 -8.34 41.99 4.81
N SER A 397 -9.52 42.60 4.63
CA SER A 397 -9.77 43.56 3.56
C SER A 397 -8.98 44.87 3.71
N ASN A 398 -8.37 45.10 4.87
CA ASN A 398 -7.53 46.27 5.17
C ASN A 398 -6.11 46.13 4.58
N THR A 399 -5.72 44.93 4.19
CA THR A 399 -4.42 44.64 3.56
C THR A 399 -4.42 44.92 2.05
N LEU A 400 -5.53 45.43 1.53
CA LEU A 400 -5.69 45.77 0.12
C LEU A 400 -5.25 47.21 -0.13
N VAL A 401 -4.49 47.40 -1.22
CA VAL A 401 -4.20 48.75 -1.74
C VAL A 401 -5.48 49.31 -2.34
N LYS A 402 -6.20 50.10 -1.52
CA LYS A 402 -7.40 50.84 -1.87
C LYS A 402 -7.17 52.33 -1.68
N THR A 403 -7.83 53.15 -2.48
CA THR A 403 -7.87 54.59 -2.23
C THR A 403 -8.84 54.84 -1.09
N ALA A 404 -8.33 55.23 0.09
CA ALA A 404 -9.14 55.48 1.28
C ALA A 404 -9.59 56.95 1.37
N GLY A 405 -10.80 57.20 1.88
CA GLY A 405 -11.20 58.52 2.39
C GLY A 405 -11.76 59.52 1.38
N LEU A 406 -12.34 59.10 0.25
CA LEU A 406 -13.08 60.04 -0.61
C LEU A 406 -14.43 60.37 0.03
N HIS A 407 -14.51 61.54 0.68
CA HIS A 407 -15.75 62.09 1.22
C HIS A 407 -16.41 62.96 0.15
N GLY A 408 -17.61 62.59 -0.28
CA GLY A 408 -18.45 63.47 -1.11
C GLY A 408 -18.92 64.69 -0.29
N ALA A 409 -19.42 65.72 -0.97
CA ALA A 409 -20.05 66.90 -0.34
C ALA A 409 -21.39 66.58 0.37
N SER A 410 -21.75 65.30 0.46
CA SER A 410 -22.87 64.74 1.22
C SER A 410 -22.46 63.37 1.78
N ASP A 411 -23.20 62.85 2.77
CA ASP A 411 -23.00 61.61 3.55
C ASP A 411 -22.82 60.29 2.75
N VAL A 412 -22.53 60.35 1.46
CA VAL A 412 -22.20 59.19 0.63
C VAL A 412 -20.80 58.68 0.99
N LYS A 413 -20.75 57.75 1.94
CA LYS A 413 -19.58 56.92 2.20
C LYS A 413 -19.62 55.70 1.28
N VAL A 414 -18.57 55.53 0.46
CA VAL A 414 -18.39 54.27 -0.28
C VAL A 414 -17.75 53.27 0.67
N ASP A 415 -18.54 52.33 1.18
CA ASP A 415 -17.99 51.19 1.92
C ASP A 415 -17.34 50.23 0.93
N THR A 416 -16.03 50.05 1.06
CA THR A 416 -15.23 49.17 0.20
C THR A 416 -14.82 47.89 0.93
N ASN A 417 -15.36 47.65 2.12
CA ASN A 417 -15.03 46.48 2.93
C ASN A 417 -15.79 45.25 2.45
N ALA A 418 -15.16 44.09 2.62
CA ALA A 418 -15.87 42.83 2.49
C ALA A 418 -16.83 42.68 3.67
N ALA A 419 -17.88 41.86 3.53
CA ALA A 419 -18.77 41.52 4.65
C ALA A 419 -17.92 41.00 5.83
N GLY A 420 -17.98 41.66 6.98
CA GLY A 420 -17.17 41.33 8.16
C GLY A 420 -15.68 41.73 8.11
N GLY A 421 -15.25 42.56 7.13
CA GLY A 421 -13.86 43.02 7.04
C GLY A 421 -12.84 41.98 6.57
N LEU A 422 -13.31 40.80 6.14
CA LEU A 422 -12.51 39.67 5.69
C LEU A 422 -12.93 39.25 4.28
N MET A 423 -11.96 39.00 3.41
CA MET A 423 -12.18 38.24 2.18
C MET A 423 -11.92 36.78 2.48
N ARG A 424 -12.79 35.91 1.98
CA ARG A 424 -12.63 34.47 2.07
C ARG A 424 -12.68 33.82 0.70
N ALA A 425 -11.95 32.72 0.55
CA ALA A 425 -12.04 31.84 -0.61
C ALA A 425 -12.09 30.39 -0.12
N LEU A 426 -12.79 29.56 -0.88
CA LEU A 426 -13.03 28.16 -0.56
C LEU A 426 -12.53 27.32 -1.74
N SER A 427 -11.77 26.28 -1.45
CA SER A 427 -11.31 25.33 -2.46
C SER A 427 -11.30 23.92 -1.91
N SER A 428 -11.55 22.94 -2.79
CA SER A 428 -11.52 21.52 -2.46
C SER A 428 -10.56 20.79 -3.37
N ALA A 429 -9.94 19.76 -2.84
CA ALA A 429 -9.11 18.84 -3.61
C ALA A 429 -9.19 17.44 -2.98
N ASN A 430 -8.80 16.42 -3.74
CA ASN A 430 -8.76 15.06 -3.23
C ASN A 430 -7.66 14.24 -3.89
N ALA A 431 -7.23 13.20 -3.19
CA ALA A 431 -6.52 12.10 -3.80
C ALA A 431 -7.47 11.33 -4.73
N TYR A 432 -6.90 10.85 -5.83
CA TYR A 432 -7.59 10.20 -6.92
C TYR A 432 -6.72 9.06 -7.42
N PHE A 433 -7.30 7.87 -7.49
CA PHE A 433 -6.64 6.67 -7.98
C PHE A 433 -6.72 6.62 -9.50
N MET A 434 -5.56 6.65 -10.13
CA MET A 434 -5.41 6.50 -11.57
C MET A 434 -4.25 5.57 -11.85
N ARG A 435 -4.56 4.30 -12.09
CA ARG A 435 -3.58 3.47 -12.76
C ARG A 435 -3.28 4.11 -14.12
N PRO A 436 -1.99 4.33 -14.44
CA PRO A 436 -1.61 4.84 -15.74
C PRO A 436 -2.21 3.99 -16.86
N ASP A 437 -2.79 4.69 -17.83
CA ASP A 437 -3.73 4.21 -18.84
C ASP A 437 -3.40 2.82 -19.45
N GLU A 438 -4.42 1.95 -19.40
CA GLU A 438 -4.54 0.79 -20.27
C GLU A 438 -4.98 1.25 -21.68
N THR A 439 -4.03 1.44 -22.61
CA THR A 439 -4.22 1.73 -24.07
C THR A 439 -4.31 3.19 -24.57
N GLY A 440 -3.92 4.17 -23.77
CA GLY A 440 -3.84 5.57 -24.16
C GLY A 440 -2.61 5.96 -24.98
N SER A 441 -2.84 6.90 -25.90
CA SER A 441 -1.84 7.56 -26.76
C SER A 441 -0.53 7.93 -26.02
N SER A 442 0.58 7.35 -26.49
CA SER A 442 1.95 7.58 -26.01
C SER A 442 2.59 8.89 -26.49
N TRP A 443 1.85 9.75 -27.20
CA TRP A 443 2.38 10.98 -27.81
C TRP A 443 1.95 12.26 -27.11
N LEU A 444 1.14 12.18 -26.05
CA LEU A 444 0.77 13.35 -25.25
C LEU A 444 1.87 13.66 -24.22
N PRO A 445 2.28 14.94 -24.04
CA PRO A 445 3.15 15.34 -22.92
C PRO A 445 2.55 14.90 -21.59
N GLY A 446 3.31 14.14 -20.79
CA GLY A 446 2.85 13.54 -19.53
C GLY A 446 2.27 12.13 -19.66
N SER A 447 2.17 11.57 -20.86
CA SER A 447 1.84 10.14 -21.07
C SER A 447 2.95 9.22 -20.55
N LEU A 448 2.58 8.03 -20.07
CA LEU A 448 3.57 7.02 -19.71
C LEU A 448 4.23 6.45 -20.96
N HIS A 449 5.56 6.40 -20.94
CA HIS A 449 6.31 5.62 -21.91
C HIS A 449 6.00 4.12 -21.73
N ASN A 450 5.62 3.45 -22.82
CA ASN A 450 5.19 2.04 -22.82
C ASN A 450 3.97 1.74 -21.93
N ALA A 451 2.91 2.56 -21.98
CA ALA A 451 1.66 2.34 -21.25
C ALA A 451 1.10 0.90 -21.39
N ALA A 452 1.28 0.26 -22.54
CA ALA A 452 0.93 -1.15 -22.76
C ALA A 452 1.61 -2.13 -21.79
N ASN A 453 2.83 -1.85 -21.33
CA ASN A 453 3.53 -2.67 -20.31
C ASN A 453 2.91 -2.53 -18.91
N TRP A 454 2.11 -1.50 -18.70
CA TRP A 454 1.43 -1.20 -17.45
C TRP A 454 -0.07 -1.53 -17.51
N ALA A 455 -0.57 -1.96 -18.66
CA ALA A 455 -1.96 -2.43 -18.83
C ALA A 455 -2.13 -3.82 -18.22
N ARG A 456 -3.31 -4.11 -17.68
CA ARG A 456 -3.64 -5.48 -17.27
C ARG A 456 -3.91 -6.34 -18.48
N ALA A 457 -3.46 -7.59 -18.42
CA ALA A 457 -3.73 -8.58 -19.45
C ALA A 457 -5.23 -8.93 -19.57
N ASP A 458 -6.02 -8.69 -18.51
CA ASP A 458 -7.47 -8.96 -18.49
C ASP A 458 -8.34 -7.78 -18.95
N GLY A 459 -7.75 -6.61 -19.22
CA GLY A 459 -8.46 -5.39 -19.66
C GLY A 459 -9.50 -4.86 -18.67
N LYS A 460 -9.40 -5.23 -17.37
CA LYS A 460 -10.35 -4.80 -16.34
C LYS A 460 -9.84 -3.56 -15.62
N THR A 461 -10.73 -2.63 -15.28
CA THR A 461 -10.38 -1.49 -14.42
C THR A 461 -10.00 -1.95 -13.02
N GLU A 462 -8.84 -1.48 -12.54
CA GLU A 462 -8.42 -1.67 -11.16
C GLU A 462 -9.07 -0.63 -10.26
N TYR A 463 -9.76 -1.10 -9.22
CA TYR A 463 -10.32 -0.23 -8.19
C TYR A 463 -9.22 0.26 -7.24
N PRO A 464 -9.44 1.42 -6.59
CA PRO A 464 -8.52 1.93 -5.59
C PRO A 464 -8.16 0.88 -4.53
N SER A 465 -6.88 0.82 -4.20
CA SER A 465 -6.38 -0.05 -3.14
C SER A 465 -5.17 0.58 -2.44
N THR A 466 -4.85 0.04 -1.28
CA THR A 466 -3.60 0.29 -0.55
C THR A 466 -2.54 -0.75 -0.90
N PHE A 467 -2.60 -1.36 -2.09
CA PHE A 467 -1.57 -2.26 -2.64
C PHE A 467 -1.04 -1.78 -4.00
N SER A 468 -1.62 -0.71 -4.55
CA SER A 468 -1.27 -0.14 -5.85
C SER A 468 -0.96 1.37 -5.71
N PRO A 469 0.28 1.81 -5.96
CA PRO A 469 0.73 3.18 -5.67
C PRO A 469 0.41 4.14 -6.82
N TYR A 470 -0.88 4.24 -7.15
CA TYR A 470 -1.38 5.03 -8.28
C TYR A 470 -2.24 6.22 -7.87
N TRP A 471 -2.03 6.72 -6.64
CA TRP A 471 -2.75 7.87 -6.12
C TRP A 471 -2.11 9.18 -6.58
N GLN A 472 -2.94 10.08 -7.11
CA GLN A 472 -2.57 11.41 -7.56
C GLN A 472 -3.47 12.46 -6.91
N ALA A 473 -3.07 13.72 -6.90
CA ALA A 473 -3.90 14.81 -6.39
C ALA A 473 -4.60 15.54 -7.54
N LYS A 474 -5.86 15.92 -7.32
CA LYS A 474 -6.58 16.83 -8.23
C LYS A 474 -7.45 17.81 -7.44
N LEU A 475 -7.71 18.97 -8.05
CA LEU A 475 -8.75 19.87 -7.55
C LEU A 475 -10.13 19.23 -7.73
N ALA A 476 -11.02 19.51 -6.80
CA ALA A 476 -12.38 19.00 -6.77
C ALA A 476 -13.38 20.17 -6.68
N PRO A 477 -14.58 20.02 -7.26
CA PRO A 477 -15.60 21.05 -7.16
C PRO A 477 -16.15 21.16 -5.73
N VAL A 478 -16.21 22.39 -5.23
CA VAL A 478 -16.93 22.73 -4.00
C VAL A 478 -18.43 22.70 -4.29
N SER A 479 -19.22 21.97 -3.50
CA SER A 479 -20.67 21.88 -3.71
C SER A 479 -21.37 23.21 -3.40
N ASP A 480 -22.53 23.44 -4.01
CA ASP A 480 -23.31 24.66 -3.76
C ASP A 480 -23.79 24.75 -2.31
N ALA A 481 -24.07 23.61 -1.67
CA ALA A 481 -24.42 23.53 -0.26
C ALA A 481 -23.25 23.95 0.65
N GLU A 482 -22.02 23.49 0.37
CA GLU A 482 -20.82 23.91 1.11
C GLU A 482 -20.56 25.42 0.93
N ARG A 483 -20.73 25.95 -0.29
CA ARG A 483 -20.62 27.39 -0.55
C ARG A 483 -21.67 28.19 0.21
N ALA A 484 -22.92 27.74 0.20
CA ALA A 484 -24.01 28.40 0.93
C ALA A 484 -23.76 28.40 2.45
N ALA A 485 -23.29 27.28 3.01
CA ALA A 485 -22.91 27.19 4.41
C ALA A 485 -21.74 28.13 4.76
N ALA A 486 -20.72 28.20 3.90
CA ALA A 486 -19.60 29.12 4.07
C ALA A 486 -20.02 30.60 4.02
N ILE A 487 -21.00 30.94 3.17
CA ILE A 487 -21.58 32.29 3.11
C ILE A 487 -22.40 32.59 4.38
N ALA A 488 -23.20 31.64 4.87
CA ALA A 488 -23.99 31.83 6.08
C ALA A 488 -23.13 32.12 7.33
N ASP A 489 -22.01 31.40 7.47
CA ASP A 489 -21.05 31.62 8.57
C ASP A 489 -20.40 33.01 8.52
N GLN A 490 -20.21 33.57 7.32
CA GLN A 490 -19.67 34.93 7.16
C GLN A 490 -20.67 35.99 7.66
N ILE A 491 -21.97 35.77 7.45
CA ILE A 491 -23.01 36.73 7.85
C ILE A 491 -23.19 36.73 9.38
N GLY A 492 -23.00 35.58 10.03
CA GLY A 492 -23.14 35.41 11.49
C GLY A 492 -22.02 36.03 12.35
N GLN A 493 -20.84 36.35 11.79
CA GLN A 493 -19.71 36.96 12.51
C GLN A 493 -19.70 38.50 12.45
N SER A 494 -20.82 39.14 12.10
CA SER A 494 -20.92 40.60 11.90
C SER A 494 -20.92 41.46 13.18
N THR A 495 -20.59 40.90 14.35
CA THR A 495 -20.38 41.70 15.56
C THR A 495 -18.98 42.34 15.52
N PRO A 496 -18.84 43.67 15.51
CA PRO A 496 -17.53 44.31 15.45
C PRO A 496 -16.74 43.96 16.70
N VAL A 497 -15.55 43.37 16.52
CA VAL A 497 -14.53 43.33 17.56
C VAL A 497 -14.16 44.78 17.85
N GLN A 498 -14.60 45.28 19.00
CA GLN A 498 -14.19 46.59 19.50
C GLN A 498 -12.68 46.59 19.81
N PRO A 499 -12.01 47.75 19.65
CA PRO A 499 -10.55 47.87 19.62
C PRO A 499 -9.83 47.37 20.87
#